data_AF-D0YX21-F1
#
_entry.id   AF-D0YX21-F1
#
_cell.length_a   1.000
_cell.length_b   1.000
_cell.length_c   1.000
_cell.angle_alpha   90.00
_cell.angle_beta   90.00
_cell.angle_gamma   90.00
#
_symmetry.space_group_name_H-M   'P 1'
#
loop_
_entity.id
_entity.type
_entity.pdbx_description
1 polymer ?
#
loop_
_entity_poly.entity_id
_entity_poly.type
_entity_poly.pdbx_seq_one_letter_code
_entity_poly.pdbx_strand_id
1 'polypeptide(L)' 'MEVFFEEVRKALENGEQVKLSGFGNFDLRDKNERPGRNPKTGEDIPITARRVVTFRPGQKLKARVEKLEVKK' A
#
# COMPACT_ATOMS: atom_id res chain seq x y z
N MET A 1 -18.48 -8.24 -7.41
CA MET A 1 -17.24 -7.43 -7.27
C MET A 1 -16.71 -7.45 -5.85
N GLU A 2 -17.57 -7.43 -4.82
CA GLU A 2 -17.16 -7.47 -3.42
C GLU A 2 -16.30 -8.69 -3.04
N VAL A 3 -16.62 -9.87 -3.58
CA VAL A 3 -15.87 -11.13 -3.35
C VAL A 3 -14.38 -11.01 -3.72
N PHE A 4 -14.04 -10.30 -4.80
CA PHE A 4 -12.65 -10.14 -5.20
C PHE A 4 -11.84 -9.38 -4.13
N PHE A 5 -12.38 -8.26 -3.64
CA PHE A 5 -11.70 -7.47 -2.63
C PHE A 5 -11.68 -8.17 -1.27
N GLU A 6 -12.70 -8.98 -0.98
CA GLU A 6 -12.74 -9.79 0.23
C GLU A 6 -11.64 -10.85 0.25
N GLU A 7 -11.42 -11.57 -0.85
CA GLU A 7 -10.30 -12.53 -0.92
C GLU A 7 -8.93 -11.86 -0.82
N VAL A 8 -8.78 -10.65 -1.39
CA VAL A 8 -7.55 -9.85 -1.21
C VAL A 8 -7.36 -9.46 0.26
N ARG A 9 -8.43 -9.07 0.98
CA ARG A 9 -8.36 -8.76 2.41
C ARG A 9 -7.94 -9.98 3.23
N LYS A 10 -8.63 -11.11 3.07
CA LYS A 10 -8.33 -12.35 3.80
C LYS A 10 -6.88 -12.79 3.63
N ALA A 11 -6.36 -12.77 2.41
CA ALA A 11 -4.96 -13.11 2.16
C ALA A 11 -4.00 -12.20 2.93
N LEU A 12 -4.23 -10.88 2.89
CA LEU A 12 -3.37 -9.90 3.57
C LEU A 12 -3.48 -10.00 5.11
N GLU A 13 -4.67 -10.26 5.64
CA GLU A 13 -4.89 -10.48 7.08
C GLU A 13 -4.17 -11.74 7.57
N ASN A 14 -4.09 -12.78 6.74
CA ASN A 14 -3.36 -14.01 7.01
C ASN A 14 -1.83 -13.88 6.88
N GLY A 15 -1.31 -12.70 6.54
CA GLY A 15 0.13 -12.51 6.37
C GLY A 15 0.63 -12.82 4.95
N GLU A 16 -0.26 -13.08 4.00
CA GLU A 16 0.10 -13.52 2.66
C GLU A 16 0.26 -12.35 1.68
N GLN A 17 1.22 -12.48 0.77
CA GLN A 17 1.41 -11.52 -0.31
C GLN A 17 0.43 -11.81 -1.45
N VAL A 18 -0.29 -10.79 -1.93
CA VAL A 18 -1.18 -10.91 -3.09
C VAL A 18 -0.44 -10.43 -4.34
N LYS A 19 -0.29 -11.30 -5.34
CA LYS A 19 0.35 -10.98 -6.63
C LYS A 19 -0.69 -11.00 -7.75
N LEU A 20 -0.88 -9.87 -8.41
CA LEU A 20 -1.79 -9.73 -9.55
C LEU A 20 -0.96 -9.50 -10.81
N SER A 21 -0.79 -10.55 -11.61
CA SER A 21 0.03 -10.51 -12.84
C SER A 21 -0.43 -9.40 -13.78
N GLY A 22 0.52 -8.62 -14.29
CA GLY A 22 0.26 -7.47 -15.16
C GLY A 22 -0.35 -6.24 -14.46
N PHE A 23 -0.65 -6.32 -13.16
CA PHE A 23 -1.20 -5.21 -12.38
C PHE A 23 -0.22 -4.75 -11.30
N GLY A 24 0.15 -5.62 -10.36
CA GLY A 24 1.05 -5.29 -9.26
C GLY A 24 0.90 -6.24 -8.07
N ASN A 25 1.61 -5.93 -6.99
CA ASN A 25 1.63 -6.75 -5.78
C ASN A 25 1.17 -5.94 -4.57
N PHE A 26 0.41 -6.57 -3.68
CA PHE A 26 0.18 -6.09 -2.33
C PHE A 26 1.13 -6.82 -1.38
N ASP A 27 1.92 -6.04 -0.64
CA ASP A 27 2.95 -6.52 0.26
C ASP A 27 2.73 -6.03 1.67
N LEU A 28 2.94 -6.92 2.64
CA LEU A 28 2.96 -6.57 4.04
C LEU A 28 4.37 -6.14 4.44
N ARG A 29 4.45 -5.02 5.16
CA ARG A 29 5.70 -4.53 5.73
C ARG A 29 5.51 -4.24 7.20
N ASP A 30 6.37 -4.80 8.02
CA ASP A 30 6.46 -4.44 9.44
C ASP A 30 7.28 -3.15 9.56
N LYS A 31 6.68 -2.15 10.20
CA LYS A 31 7.29 -0.85 10.44
C LYS A 31 7.60 -0.73 11.92
N ASN A 32 8.85 -0.38 12.22
CA ASN A 32 9.28 -0.06 13.57
C ASN A 32 8.69 1.28 14.01
N GLU A 33 8.64 1.47 15.33
CA GLU A 33 8.32 2.76 15.93
C GLU A 33 9.35 3.81 15.50
N ARG A 34 8.88 5.04 15.28
CA ARG A 34 9.72 6.15 14.82
C ARG A 34 9.17 7.48 15.30
N PRO A 35 10.00 8.53 15.40
CA PRO A 35 9.51 9.86 15.76
C PRO A 35 8.50 10.37 14.71
N GLY A 36 7.44 10.99 15.21
CA GLY A 36 6.44 11.71 14.43
C GLY A 36 6.06 13.00 15.12
N ARG A 37 5.19 13.78 14.50
CA ARG A 37 4.74 15.07 15.01
C ARG A 37 3.26 15.29 14.72
N ASN A 38 2.57 15.98 15.60
CA ASN A 38 1.24 16.50 15.32
C ASN A 38 1.35 17.58 14.23
N PRO A 39 0.75 17.42 13.04
CA PRO A 39 0.87 18.41 11.96
C PRO A 39 0.28 19.78 12.31
N LYS A 40 -0.60 19.88 13.31
CA LYS A 40 -1.24 21.13 13.73
C LYS A 40 -0.46 21.87 14.84
N THR A 41 0.07 21.15 15.82
CA THR A 41 0.73 21.75 17.01
C THR A 41 2.25 21.66 16.97
N GLY A 42 2.82 20.76 16.17
CA GLY A 42 4.26 20.51 16.10
C GLY A 42 4.81 19.63 17.23
N GLU A 43 3.96 19.23 18.19
CA GLU A 43 4.35 18.36 19.30
C GLU A 43 4.85 17.01 18.79
N ASP A 44 5.96 16.53 19.37
CA ASP A 44 6.53 15.23 19.06
C ASP A 44 5.61 14.12 19.59
N ILE A 45 5.13 13.27 18.68
CA ILE A 45 4.28 12.12 18.97
C ILE A 45 4.86 10.90 18.25
N PRO A 46 5.24 9.82 18.96
CA PRO A 46 5.80 8.64 18.32
C PRO A 46 4.76 7.98 17.40
N ILE A 47 5.21 7.54 16.22
CA ILE A 47 4.43 6.70 15.33
C ILE A 47 4.70 5.27 15.73
N THR A 48 3.69 4.62 16.29
CA THR A 48 3.79 3.25 16.82
C THR A 48 4.18 2.23 15.74
N ALA A 49 4.87 1.18 16.19
CA ALA A 49 5.20 0.04 15.34
C ALA A 49 3.91 -0.65 14.85
N ARG A 50 3.87 -0.99 13.56
CA ARG A 50 2.69 -1.61 12.94
C ARG A 50 3.02 -2.31 11.63
N ARG A 51 2.19 -3.30 11.28
CA ARG A 51 2.15 -3.87 9.93
C ARG A 51 1.36 -2.95 9.01
N VAL A 52 1.87 -2.72 7.81
CA VAL A 52 1.19 -1.93 6.76
C VAL A 52 1.11 -2.72 5.46
N VAL A 53 0.03 -2.51 4.71
CA VAL A 53 -0.09 -2.97 3.32
C VAL A 53 0.53 -1.91 2.40
N THR A 54 1.35 -2.34 1.44
CA THR A 54 1.90 -1.48 0.38
C THR A 54 1.56 -2.06 -0.98
N PHE A 55 1.23 -1.22 -1.96
CA PHE A 55 1.04 -1.64 -3.34
C PHE A 55 2.27 -1.31 -4.19
N ARG A 56 2.81 -2.31 -4.89
CA ARG A 56 3.89 -2.14 -5.88
C ARG A 56 3.32 -2.36 -7.29
N PRO A 57 3.09 -1.30 -8.08
CA PRO A 57 2.57 -1.45 -9.43
C PRO A 57 3.57 -2.18 -10.33
N GLY A 58 3.05 -3.14 -11.12
CA GLY A 58 3.83 -3.88 -12.09
C GLY A 58 4.19 -3.04 -13.31
N GLN A 59 5.21 -3.47 -14.07
CA GLN A 59 5.71 -2.73 -15.24
C GLN A 59 4.62 -2.49 -16.30
N LYS A 60 3.75 -3.49 -16.53
CA LYS A 60 2.64 -3.37 -17.48
C LYS A 60 1.63 -2.28 -17.08
N LEU A 61 1.34 -2.13 -15.79
CA LEU A 61 0.46 -1.07 -15.30
C LEU A 61 1.14 0.29 -15.42
N LYS A 62 2.40 0.42 -14.98
CA LYS A 62 3.17 1.66 -15.08
C LYS A 62 3.24 2.18 -16.51
N ALA A 63 3.66 1.33 -17.46
CA ALA A 63 3.81 1.70 -18.87
C ALA A 63 2.48 2.12 -19.52
N ARG A 64 1.33 1.67 -19.00
CA ARG A 64 0.01 2.12 -19.49
C ARG A 64 -0.36 3.49 -18.93
N VAL A 65 -0.06 3.74 -17.65
CA VAL A 65 -0.40 5.00 -16.97
C VAL A 65 0.52 6.13 -17.42
N GLU A 66 1.81 5.87 -17.63
CA GLU A 66 2.79 6.87 -18.11
C GLU A 66 2.44 7.43 -19.49
N LYS A 67 1.72 6.67 -20.32
CA LYS A 67 1.27 7.11 -21.66
C LYS A 67 0.04 8.01 -21.63
N LEU A 68 -0.59 8.18 -20.47
CA LEU A 68 -1.74 9.08 -20.34
C LEU A 68 -1.22 10.52 -20.26
N GLU A 69 -1.64 11.37 -21.20
CA GLU A 69 -1.44 12.80 -21.06
C GLU A 69 -2.20 13.30 -19.83
N VAL A 70 -1.49 14.01 -18.96
CA VAL A 70 -2.12 14.69 -17.83
C VAL A 70 -2.93 15.84 -18.41
N LYS A 71 -4.26 15.66 -18.47
CA LYS A 71 -5.18 16.77 -18.76
C LYS A 71 -4.99 17.79 -17.63
N LYS A 72 -4.32 18.90 -17.95
CA LYS A 72 -4.23 20.07 -17.08
C LYS A 72 -5.57 20.76 -16.97
#